data_AF-A0A8J6ZE98-F1
#
_entry.id   AF-A0A8J6ZE98-F1
#
_cell.length_a   1.000
_cell.length_b   1.000
_cell.length_c   1.000
_cell.angle_alpha   90.00
_cell.angle_beta   90.00
_cell.angle_gamma   90.00
#
_symmetry.space_group_name_H-M   'P 1'
#
loop_
_entity.id
_entity.type
_entity.pdbx_description
1 polymer ?
#
loop_
_entity_poly.entity_id
_entity_poly.type
_entity_poly.pdbx_seq_one_letter_code
_entity_poly.pdbx_strand_id
1 'polypeptide(L)'
;MLSTPTHLFRISQGQLNLLERCPRQFQHTYLEQINSLSDPEHEEKQTLGSRFHLLMQQREMGLPIDSFLEADAQLQSWISAFVDAAPEVLTHTTDTQTFRDSEHYRTLQIQDYLLTVIYDLLIADNQQAQILDWKTYPKPQDKRKLAQNWQTRLYMYVLAETSEYLPEDISMTYWFIQSEGRPQNIKFTYNNTQHQQTEKELNQLLSDLTNWLQKYQIGQQLPQIYKSSKACNYCQFAIRCQRVQSNNKAMTNPLPNIDSIQEISL
;
A
#
# COMPACT_ATOMS: atom_id res chain seq x y z
N MET A 1 36.37 14.43 11.50
CA MET A 1 35.57 13.97 10.35
C MET A 1 34.12 14.26 10.69
N LEU A 2 33.52 15.26 10.05
CA LEU A 2 32.12 15.62 10.30
C LEU A 2 31.28 14.57 9.59
N SER A 3 30.60 13.72 10.36
CA SER A 3 29.64 12.76 9.85
C SER A 3 28.52 13.53 9.17
N THR A 4 28.47 13.48 7.84
CA THR A 4 27.30 13.95 7.09
C THR A 4 26.11 13.12 7.57
N PRO A 5 24.98 13.73 7.97
CA PRO A 5 23.80 12.95 8.33
C PRO A 5 23.39 12.12 7.13
N THR A 6 23.48 10.79 7.25
CA THR A 6 22.95 9.85 6.27
C THR A 6 21.44 9.99 6.29
N HIS A 7 20.91 10.77 5.34
CA HIS A 7 19.48 10.92 5.17
C HIS A 7 18.92 9.62 4.58
N LEU A 8 18.42 8.74 5.44
CA LEU A 8 17.78 7.50 5.00
C LEU A 8 16.54 7.82 4.15
N PHE A 9 16.47 7.26 2.95
CA PHE A 9 15.32 7.40 2.06
C PHE A 9 14.27 6.35 2.45
N ARG A 10 13.13 6.81 2.98
CA ARG A 10 12.04 5.91 3.38
C ARG A 10 11.31 5.37 2.16
N ILE A 11 11.14 4.05 2.12
CA ILE A 11 10.44 3.35 1.04
C ILE A 11 9.37 2.41 1.60
N SER A 12 8.16 2.54 1.05
CA SER A 12 7.01 1.67 1.29
C SER A 12 6.78 0.71 0.13
N GLN A 13 5.94 -0.31 0.35
CA GLN A 13 5.51 -1.23 -0.72
C GLN A 13 4.86 -0.50 -1.91
N GLY A 14 4.11 0.58 -1.67
CA GLY A 14 3.44 1.35 -2.72
C GLY A 14 4.44 2.08 -3.60
N GLN A 15 5.50 2.61 -2.99
CA GLN A 15 6.63 3.21 -3.69
C GLN A 15 7.40 2.19 -4.53
N LEU A 16 7.66 0.99 -4.02
CA LEU A 16 8.31 -0.09 -4.79
C LEU A 16 7.46 -0.54 -5.98
N ASN A 17 6.16 -0.80 -5.76
CA ASN A 17 5.20 -1.12 -6.82
C ASN A 17 5.17 -0.03 -7.90
N LEU A 18 5.21 1.25 -7.50
CA LEU A 18 5.24 2.35 -8.45
C LEU A 18 6.55 2.41 -9.25
N LEU A 19 7.67 2.27 -8.54
CA LEU A 19 9.01 2.31 -9.10
C LEU A 19 9.22 1.20 -10.13
N GLU A 20 8.88 -0.04 -9.77
CA GLU A 20 8.94 -1.21 -10.66
C GLU A 20 8.06 -1.03 -11.89
N ARG A 21 6.86 -0.46 -11.71
CA ARG A 21 5.92 -0.23 -12.81
C ARG A 21 6.36 0.90 -13.74
N CYS A 22 6.85 2.02 -13.21
CA CYS A 22 7.31 3.16 -13.99
C CYS A 22 8.18 4.13 -13.16
N PRO A 23 9.51 4.13 -13.35
CA PRO A 23 10.42 5.05 -12.64
C PRO A 23 10.10 6.52 -12.90
N ARG A 24 9.70 6.86 -14.14
CA ARG A 24 9.25 8.23 -14.44
C ARG A 24 8.03 8.65 -13.62
N GLN A 25 7.09 7.75 -13.40
CA GLN A 25 5.93 8.06 -12.57
C GLN A 25 6.34 8.24 -11.10
N PHE A 26 7.27 7.41 -10.61
CA PHE A 26 7.86 7.59 -9.29
C PHE A 26 8.48 8.98 -9.12
N GLN A 27 9.26 9.46 -10.10
CA GLN A 27 9.80 10.82 -10.09
C GLN A 27 8.68 11.87 -9.94
N HIS A 28 7.66 11.82 -10.79
CA HIS A 28 6.57 12.81 -10.77
C HIS A 28 5.80 12.81 -9.44
N THR A 29 5.54 11.63 -8.88
CA THR A 29 4.76 11.49 -7.66
C THR A 29 5.57 11.84 -6.41
N TYR A 30 6.79 11.30 -6.25
CA TYR A 30 7.51 11.39 -4.97
C TYR A 30 8.66 12.39 -4.94
N LEU A 31 9.30 12.65 -6.08
CA LEU A 31 10.41 13.63 -6.14
C LEU A 31 9.90 15.02 -6.47
N GLU A 32 8.92 15.11 -7.36
CA GLU A 32 8.35 16.39 -7.82
C GLU A 32 7.03 16.74 -7.12
N GLN A 33 6.45 15.81 -6.36
CA GLN A 33 5.21 15.99 -5.60
C GLN A 33 4.04 16.53 -6.44
N ILE A 34 3.96 16.07 -7.69
CA ILE A 34 2.89 16.48 -8.59
C ILE A 34 1.68 15.61 -8.32
N ASN A 35 0.70 16.22 -7.67
CA ASN A 35 -0.58 15.61 -7.41
C ASN A 35 -1.52 15.79 -8.61
N SER A 36 -2.32 14.76 -8.88
CA SER A 36 -3.55 14.94 -9.65
C SER A 36 -4.68 15.19 -8.67
N LEU A 37 -5.72 15.89 -9.11
CA LEU A 37 -6.99 15.86 -8.41
C LEU A 37 -7.49 14.41 -8.40
N SER A 38 -7.86 13.94 -7.22
CA SER A 38 -8.48 12.63 -7.03
C SER A 38 -9.93 12.71 -7.51
N ASP A 39 -10.44 11.61 -8.05
CA ASP A 39 -11.87 11.45 -8.33
C ASP A 39 -12.65 11.45 -7.00
N PRO A 40 -13.69 12.28 -6.81
CA PRO A 40 -14.48 12.32 -5.58
C PRO A 40 -15.02 10.94 -5.15
N GLU A 41 -15.46 10.10 -6.09
CA GLU A 41 -15.91 8.74 -5.77
C GLU A 41 -14.76 7.87 -5.22
N HIS A 42 -13.54 8.12 -5.67
CA HIS A 42 -12.36 7.43 -5.19
C HIS A 42 -11.96 7.91 -3.79
N GLU A 43 -12.13 9.20 -3.49
CA GLU A 43 -11.90 9.75 -2.14
C GLU A 43 -12.92 9.23 -1.13
N GLU A 44 -14.20 9.14 -1.50
CA GLU A 44 -15.24 8.56 -0.63
C GLU A 44 -14.93 7.10 -0.28
N LYS A 45 -14.54 6.30 -1.29
CA LYS A 45 -14.13 4.90 -1.08
C LYS A 45 -12.91 4.78 -0.17
N GLN A 46 -11.90 5.65 -0.35
CA GLN A 46 -10.72 5.69 0.51
C GLN A 46 -11.05 6.09 1.94
N THR A 47 -11.93 7.08 2.12
CA THR A 47 -12.38 7.56 3.43
C THR A 47 -13.10 6.45 4.18
N LEU A 48 -14.06 5.80 3.51
CA LEU A 48 -14.80 4.67 4.08
C LEU A 48 -13.87 3.50 4.40
N GLY A 49 -12.92 3.19 3.52
CA GLY A 49 -11.88 2.20 3.77
C GLY A 49 -11.05 2.52 5.02
N SER A 50 -10.58 3.75 5.15
CA SER A 50 -9.78 4.20 6.30
C SER A 50 -10.57 4.10 7.61
N ARG A 51 -11.86 4.45 7.59
CA ARG A 51 -12.75 4.29 8.75
C ARG A 51 -12.91 2.83 9.15
N PHE A 52 -13.00 1.90 8.18
CA PHE A 52 -13.02 0.48 8.47
C PHE A 52 -11.73 0.02 9.19
N HIS A 53 -10.54 0.39 8.69
CA HIS A 53 -9.26 0.04 9.35
C HIS A 53 -9.20 0.58 10.79
N LEU A 54 -9.58 1.84 11.01
CA LEU A 54 -9.61 2.44 12.35
C LEU A 54 -10.53 1.67 13.32
N LEU A 55 -11.71 1.23 12.86
CA LEU A 55 -12.61 0.44 13.70
C LEU A 55 -12.05 -0.95 14.00
N MET A 56 -11.38 -1.58 13.04
CA MET A 56 -10.68 -2.85 13.26
C MET A 56 -9.56 -2.71 14.28
N GLN A 57 -8.75 -1.66 14.16
CA GLN A 57 -7.69 -1.34 15.11
C GLN A 57 -8.27 -1.09 16.52
N GLN A 58 -9.28 -0.23 16.63
CA GLN A 58 -9.94 0.13 17.88
C GLN A 58 -10.52 -1.11 18.57
N ARG A 59 -11.14 -2.00 17.81
CA ARG A 59 -11.67 -3.26 18.32
C ARG A 59 -10.59 -4.19 18.85
N GLU A 60 -9.47 -4.37 18.12
CA GLU A 60 -8.36 -5.22 18.58
C GLU A 60 -7.76 -4.68 19.89
N MET A 61 -7.79 -3.36 20.11
CA MET A 61 -7.41 -2.72 21.38
C MET A 61 -8.45 -2.92 22.51
N GLY A 62 -9.56 -3.62 22.27
CA GLY A 62 -10.63 -3.84 23.24
C GLY A 62 -11.50 -2.62 23.52
N LEU A 63 -11.45 -1.59 22.66
CA LEU A 63 -12.25 -0.39 22.81
C LEU A 63 -13.61 -0.55 22.12
N PRO A 64 -14.69 0.05 22.68
CA PRO A 64 -16.03 -0.07 22.11
C PRO A 64 -16.11 0.59 20.74
N ILE A 65 -16.81 -0.05 19.80
CA ILE A 65 -17.04 0.48 18.45
C ILE A 65 -18.52 0.70 18.11
N ASP A 66 -19.44 0.28 18.99
CA ASP A 66 -20.88 0.19 18.69
C ASP A 66 -21.47 1.52 18.23
N SER A 67 -21.13 2.63 18.90
CA SER A 67 -21.63 3.96 18.53
C SER A 67 -21.22 4.40 17.12
N PHE A 68 -20.08 3.92 16.61
CA PHE A 68 -19.64 4.21 15.25
C PHE A 68 -20.35 3.34 14.22
N LEU A 69 -20.73 2.12 14.59
CA LEU A 69 -21.51 1.21 13.73
C LEU A 69 -22.96 1.67 13.62
N GLU A 70 -23.58 2.10 14.72
CA GLU A 70 -24.93 2.66 14.71
C GLU A 70 -25.05 3.91 13.82
N ALA A 71 -23.97 4.70 13.72
CA ALA A 71 -23.92 5.90 12.90
C ALA A 71 -23.66 5.63 11.41
N ASP A 72 -23.23 4.43 11.03
CA ASP A 72 -22.83 4.10 9.65
C ASP A 72 -23.24 2.67 9.27
N ALA A 73 -24.39 2.56 8.61
CA ALA A 73 -24.97 1.29 8.18
C ALA A 73 -24.04 0.47 7.27
N GLN A 74 -23.18 1.12 6.48
CA GLN A 74 -22.26 0.42 5.59
C GLN A 74 -21.11 -0.21 6.39
N LEU A 75 -20.50 0.52 7.32
CA LEU A 75 -19.49 -0.02 8.22
C LEU A 75 -20.06 -1.11 9.14
N GLN A 76 -21.27 -0.92 9.66
CA GLN A 76 -21.96 -1.95 10.45
C GLN A 76 -22.15 -3.25 9.66
N SER A 77 -22.58 -3.14 8.40
CA SER A 77 -22.74 -4.29 7.50
C SER A 77 -21.41 -5.00 7.26
N TRP A 78 -20.34 -4.24 6.97
CA TRP A 78 -19.01 -4.81 6.73
C TRP A 78 -18.43 -5.52 7.93
N ILE A 79 -18.51 -4.91 9.12
CA ILE A 79 -17.97 -5.51 10.34
C ILE A 79 -18.78 -6.75 10.73
N SER A 80 -20.12 -6.69 10.68
CA SER A 80 -20.96 -7.85 10.97
C SER A 80 -20.65 -9.01 10.03
N ALA A 81 -20.58 -8.74 8.71
CA ALA A 81 -20.25 -9.76 7.73
C ALA A 81 -18.84 -10.34 7.93
N PHE A 82 -17.89 -9.53 8.39
CA PHE A 82 -16.54 -9.99 8.70
C PHE A 82 -16.49 -10.86 9.97
N VAL A 83 -17.21 -10.46 11.02
CA VAL A 83 -17.39 -11.25 12.25
C VAL A 83 -17.94 -12.63 11.95
N ASP A 84 -18.96 -12.70 11.08
CA ASP A 84 -19.57 -13.96 10.68
C ASP A 84 -18.65 -14.83 9.81
N ALA A 85 -17.84 -14.20 8.95
CA ALA A 85 -16.98 -14.91 8.00
C ALA A 85 -15.65 -15.39 8.60
N ALA A 86 -15.17 -14.75 9.67
CA ALA A 86 -13.85 -14.98 10.26
C ALA A 86 -13.86 -14.88 11.80
N PRO A 87 -14.77 -15.58 12.51
CA PRO A 87 -14.87 -15.47 13.97
C PRO A 87 -13.56 -15.84 14.68
N GLU A 88 -12.78 -16.77 14.12
CA GLU A 88 -11.48 -17.19 14.64
C GLU A 88 -10.41 -16.10 14.59
N VAL A 89 -10.48 -15.19 13.61
CA VAL A 89 -9.56 -14.05 13.51
C VAL A 89 -9.79 -13.07 14.66
N LEU A 90 -11.05 -12.94 15.08
CA LEU A 90 -11.51 -11.93 16.02
C LEU A 90 -11.64 -12.44 17.45
N THR A 91 -11.54 -13.75 17.64
CA THR A 91 -11.56 -14.37 18.95
C THR A 91 -10.18 -14.20 19.58
N HIS A 92 -10.10 -13.44 20.68
CA HIS A 92 -8.92 -13.42 21.50
C HIS A 92 -8.81 -14.77 22.21
N THR A 93 -7.79 -15.57 21.86
CA THR A 93 -7.47 -16.77 22.63
C THR A 93 -6.98 -16.33 24.00
N THR A 94 -7.45 -16.99 25.07
CA THR A 94 -6.94 -16.77 26.43
C THR A 94 -5.55 -17.38 26.65
N ASP A 95 -4.90 -17.84 25.59
CA ASP A 95 -3.55 -18.38 25.67
C ASP A 95 -2.55 -17.23 25.77
N THR A 96 -1.85 -17.18 26.90
CA THR A 96 -0.80 -16.19 27.17
C THR A 96 0.39 -16.26 26.21
N GLN A 97 0.48 -17.30 25.37
CA GLN A 97 1.57 -17.49 24.40
C GLN A 97 1.30 -16.86 23.03
N THR A 98 0.10 -16.33 22.76
CA THR A 98 -0.22 -15.68 21.49
C THR A 98 -0.04 -14.16 21.60
N PHE A 99 0.88 -13.60 20.82
CA PHE A 99 1.04 -12.18 20.59
C PHE A 99 0.07 -11.70 19.51
N ARG A 100 -0.58 -10.55 19.75
CA ARG A 100 -1.49 -9.90 18.80
C ARG A 100 -1.28 -8.40 18.86
N ASP A 101 -1.10 -7.76 17.71
CA ASP A 101 -0.86 -6.32 17.64
C ASP A 101 -1.43 -5.73 16.34
N SER A 102 -2.27 -4.71 16.46
CA SER A 102 -2.87 -4.00 15.33
C SER A 102 -2.01 -2.83 14.89
N GLU A 103 -2.03 -2.51 13.59
CA GLU A 103 -1.17 -1.48 12.99
C GLU A 103 0.33 -1.69 13.33
N HIS A 104 0.75 -2.96 13.36
CA HIS A 104 2.07 -3.36 13.81
C HIS A 104 3.15 -2.85 12.85
N TYR A 105 3.97 -1.93 13.35
CA TYR A 105 4.99 -1.22 12.58
C TYR A 105 6.34 -1.95 12.60
N ARG A 106 6.93 -2.15 11.42
CA ARG A 106 8.29 -2.69 11.27
C ARG A 106 9.11 -1.87 10.28
N THR A 107 10.41 -1.79 10.55
CA THR A 107 11.38 -1.18 9.64
C THR A 107 12.57 -2.08 9.41
N LEU A 108 13.08 -2.04 8.18
CA LEU A 108 14.31 -2.72 7.79
C LEU A 108 15.19 -1.74 7.02
N GLN A 109 16.41 -1.52 7.48
CA GLN A 109 17.37 -0.70 6.76
C GLN A 109 18.15 -1.58 5.78
N ILE A 110 18.16 -1.17 4.50
CA ILE A 110 19.02 -1.75 3.47
C ILE A 110 19.78 -0.59 2.82
N GLN A 111 21.10 -0.57 2.99
CA GLN A 111 21.94 0.54 2.54
C GLN A 111 21.44 1.89 3.08
N ASP A 112 21.17 2.85 2.20
CA ASP A 112 20.63 4.18 2.52
C ASP A 112 19.09 4.22 2.50
N TYR A 113 18.42 3.07 2.40
CA TYR A 113 16.97 2.96 2.37
C TYR A 113 16.42 2.42 3.68
N LEU A 114 15.35 3.06 4.18
CA LEU A 114 14.58 2.56 5.31
C LEU A 114 13.24 2.03 4.81
N LEU A 115 13.13 0.72 4.70
CA LEU A 115 11.89 0.05 4.36
C LEU A 115 10.93 0.15 5.54
N THR A 116 9.68 0.48 5.26
CA THR A 116 8.63 0.62 6.27
C THR A 116 7.42 -0.21 5.87
N VAL A 117 6.97 -1.07 6.79
CA VAL A 117 5.74 -1.84 6.63
C VAL A 117 4.87 -1.69 7.87
N ILE A 118 3.56 -1.73 7.66
CA ILE A 118 2.54 -1.67 8.71
C ILE A 118 1.58 -2.83 8.43
N TYR A 119 1.50 -3.76 9.37
CA TYR A 119 0.57 -4.88 9.30
C TYR A 119 -0.73 -4.46 9.98
N ASP A 120 -1.87 -4.60 9.31
CA ASP A 120 -3.14 -4.20 9.95
C ASP A 120 -3.39 -5.02 11.22
N LEU A 121 -3.02 -6.30 11.21
CA LEU A 121 -2.94 -7.14 12.41
C LEU A 121 -1.85 -8.20 12.25
N LEU A 122 -0.94 -8.27 13.22
CA LEU A 122 0.03 -9.36 13.38
C LEU A 122 -0.43 -10.28 14.49
N ILE A 123 -0.58 -11.57 14.18
CA ILE A 123 -0.83 -12.63 15.17
C ILE A 123 0.35 -13.57 15.14
N ALA A 124 0.98 -13.82 16.28
CA ALA A 124 2.18 -14.65 16.32
C ALA A 124 2.27 -15.46 17.63
N ASP A 125 2.92 -16.61 17.57
CA ASP A 125 3.26 -17.44 18.73
C ASP A 125 4.71 -17.93 18.62
N ASN A 126 5.16 -18.88 19.43
CA ASN A 126 6.55 -19.38 19.38
C ASN A 126 6.88 -20.20 18.12
N GLN A 127 5.89 -20.57 17.31
CA GLN A 127 6.03 -21.46 16.16
C GLN A 127 5.81 -20.73 14.84
N GLN A 128 4.87 -19.80 14.77
CA GLN A 128 4.47 -19.17 13.52
C GLN A 128 4.01 -17.73 13.69
N ALA A 129 4.06 -16.99 12.58
CA ALA A 129 3.52 -15.64 12.50
C ALA A 129 2.61 -15.47 11.28
N GLN A 130 1.47 -14.82 11.51
CA GLN A 130 0.48 -14.52 10.49
C GLN A 130 0.22 -13.02 10.42
N ILE A 131 0.51 -12.46 9.25
CA ILE A 131 0.16 -11.10 8.86
C ILE A 131 -1.24 -11.12 8.28
N LEU A 132 -2.12 -10.27 8.80
CA LEU A 132 -3.44 -10.00 8.25
C LEU A 132 -3.49 -8.59 7.66
N ASP A 133 -4.13 -8.49 6.51
CA ASP A 133 -4.29 -7.22 5.79
C ASP A 133 -5.73 -7.12 5.27
N TRP A 134 -6.41 -6.03 5.65
CA TRP A 134 -7.81 -5.77 5.34
C TRP A 134 -7.92 -5.01 4.02
N LYS A 135 -8.72 -5.53 3.09
CA LYS A 135 -9.01 -4.89 1.81
C LYS A 135 -10.48 -4.55 1.69
N THR A 136 -10.79 -3.27 1.58
CA THR A 136 -12.15 -2.74 1.38
C THR A 136 -12.51 -2.61 -0.10
N TYR A 137 -11.91 -3.41 -0.96
CA TYR A 137 -12.23 -3.53 -2.38
C TYR A 137 -12.47 -5.00 -2.76
N PRO A 138 -13.11 -5.28 -3.91
CA PRO A 138 -13.42 -6.65 -4.31
C PRO A 138 -12.18 -7.53 -4.47
N LYS A 139 -12.31 -8.80 -4.13
CA LYS A 139 -11.23 -9.79 -4.30
C LYS A 139 -10.75 -9.83 -5.76
N PRO A 140 -9.44 -9.69 -6.01
CA PRO A 140 -8.91 -9.82 -7.36
C PRO A 140 -9.03 -11.27 -7.84
N GLN A 141 -9.39 -11.44 -9.11
CA GLN A 141 -9.49 -12.77 -9.73
C GLN A 141 -8.12 -13.45 -9.88
N ASP A 142 -7.05 -12.68 -10.11
CA ASP A 142 -5.72 -13.22 -10.36
C ASP A 142 -4.86 -13.22 -9.10
N LYS A 143 -4.87 -14.35 -8.38
CA LYS A 143 -4.04 -14.58 -7.19
C LYS A 143 -2.54 -14.38 -7.47
N ARG A 144 -2.06 -14.64 -8.69
CA ARG A 144 -0.62 -14.54 -9.02
C ARG A 144 -0.15 -13.09 -9.03
N LYS A 145 -0.98 -12.17 -9.52
CA LYS A 145 -0.67 -10.73 -9.46
C LYS A 145 -0.52 -10.24 -8.03
N LEU A 146 -1.40 -10.71 -7.14
CA LEU A 146 -1.32 -10.37 -5.73
C LEU A 146 -0.06 -10.99 -5.08
N ALA A 147 0.29 -12.23 -5.43
CA ALA A 147 1.53 -12.87 -4.96
C ALA A 147 2.80 -12.11 -5.38
N GLN A 148 2.81 -11.53 -6.58
CA GLN A 148 3.94 -10.77 -7.13
C GLN A 148 4.01 -9.33 -6.61
N ASN A 149 2.92 -8.80 -6.05
CA ASN A 149 2.85 -7.44 -5.54
C ASN A 149 3.86 -7.22 -4.39
N TRP A 150 4.50 -6.05 -4.38
CA TRP A 150 5.47 -5.71 -3.34
C TRP A 150 4.88 -5.70 -1.94
N GLN A 151 3.58 -5.46 -1.75
CA GLN A 151 2.97 -5.57 -0.42
C GLN A 151 3.13 -6.99 0.13
N THR A 152 2.67 -7.99 -0.61
CA THR A 152 2.76 -9.40 -0.22
C THR A 152 4.19 -9.80 0.11
N ARG A 153 5.10 -9.47 -0.82
CA ARG A 153 6.49 -9.91 -0.75
C ARG A 153 7.27 -9.18 0.33
N LEU A 154 7.17 -7.85 0.38
CA LEU A 154 7.89 -7.01 1.33
C LEU A 154 7.41 -7.27 2.76
N TYR A 155 6.11 -7.50 2.98
CA TYR A 155 5.57 -7.71 4.32
C TYR A 155 6.14 -8.98 4.94
N MET A 156 6.11 -10.10 4.21
CA MET A 156 6.68 -11.37 4.67
C MET A 156 8.21 -11.32 4.76
N TYR A 157 8.88 -10.65 3.81
CA TYR A 157 10.33 -10.47 3.83
C TYR A 157 10.79 -9.66 5.05
N VAL A 158 10.18 -8.50 5.31
CA VAL A 158 10.54 -7.66 6.47
C VAL A 158 10.24 -8.38 7.78
N LEU A 159 9.16 -9.17 7.87
CA LEU A 159 8.91 -9.95 9.08
C LEU A 159 10.03 -10.96 9.33
N ALA A 160 10.44 -11.71 8.29
CA ALA A 160 11.56 -12.66 8.39
C ALA A 160 12.87 -11.98 8.81
N GLU A 161 13.18 -10.82 8.22
CA GLU A 161 14.43 -10.08 8.49
C GLU A 161 14.46 -9.39 9.86
N THR A 162 13.31 -9.23 10.52
CA THR A 162 13.19 -8.46 11.77
C THR A 162 12.64 -9.29 12.93
N SER A 163 12.66 -10.62 12.80
CA SER A 163 12.21 -11.56 13.83
C SER A 163 13.04 -12.85 13.79
N GLU A 164 12.71 -13.80 14.67
CA GLU A 164 13.37 -15.11 14.71
C GLU A 164 12.61 -16.19 13.91
N TYR A 165 11.49 -15.83 13.25
CA TYR A 165 10.71 -16.78 12.46
C TYR A 165 11.46 -17.19 11.19
N LEU A 166 11.47 -18.48 10.90
CA LEU A 166 11.91 -18.95 9.60
C LEU A 166 10.91 -18.51 8.52
N PRO A 167 11.35 -18.31 7.26
CA PRO A 167 10.44 -17.97 6.18
C PRO A 167 9.24 -18.92 6.05
N GLU A 168 9.42 -20.21 6.33
CA GLU A 168 8.38 -21.24 6.29
C GLU A 168 7.28 -21.06 7.35
N ASP A 169 7.61 -20.37 8.44
CA ASP A 169 6.73 -20.13 9.59
C ASP A 169 5.94 -18.82 9.45
N ILE A 170 6.15 -18.09 8.35
CA ILE A 170 5.49 -16.82 8.06
C ILE A 170 4.39 -17.01 7.02
N SER A 171 3.24 -16.39 7.27
CA SER A 171 2.18 -16.30 6.28
C SER A 171 1.53 -14.93 6.25
N MET A 172 0.95 -14.58 5.09
CA MET A 172 0.15 -13.37 4.92
C MET A 172 -1.22 -13.72 4.36
N THR A 173 -2.27 -13.19 4.96
CA THR A 173 -3.65 -13.39 4.50
C THR A 173 -4.32 -12.05 4.26
N TYR A 174 -4.76 -11.85 3.01
CA TYR A 174 -5.64 -10.75 2.66
C TYR A 174 -7.08 -11.12 2.93
N TRP A 175 -7.82 -10.21 3.55
CA TRP A 175 -9.27 -10.31 3.75
C TRP A 175 -9.99 -9.23 2.95
N PHE A 176 -10.80 -9.65 1.98
CA PHE A 176 -11.55 -8.79 1.06
C PHE A 176 -12.98 -8.61 1.54
N ILE A 177 -13.24 -7.48 2.17
CA ILE A 177 -14.50 -7.15 2.85
C ILE A 177 -15.64 -6.96 1.84
N GLN A 178 -15.39 -6.28 0.72
CA GLN A 178 -16.38 -6.04 -0.34
C GLN A 178 -16.48 -7.19 -1.37
N SER A 179 -16.36 -8.44 -0.94
CA SER A 179 -16.53 -9.58 -1.85
C SER A 179 -18.00 -9.91 -2.09
N GLU A 180 -18.33 -10.49 -3.24
CA GLU A 180 -19.71 -10.90 -3.56
C GLU A 180 -20.25 -11.88 -2.50
N GLY A 181 -21.37 -11.51 -1.88
CA GLY A 181 -22.07 -12.29 -0.88
C GLY A 181 -21.48 -12.20 0.53
N ARG A 182 -20.22 -12.61 0.72
CA ARG A 182 -19.53 -12.61 2.03
C ARG A 182 -18.06 -12.26 1.90
N PRO A 183 -17.41 -11.70 2.94
CA PRO A 183 -15.96 -11.50 2.95
C PRO A 183 -15.19 -12.77 2.59
N GLN A 184 -14.16 -12.62 1.77
CA GLN A 184 -13.33 -13.72 1.31
C GLN A 184 -11.87 -13.46 1.62
N ASN A 185 -11.06 -14.51 1.73
CA ASN A 185 -9.63 -14.36 1.92
C ASN A 185 -8.79 -14.98 0.79
N ILE A 186 -7.52 -14.57 0.78
CA ILE A 186 -6.43 -15.23 0.04
C ILE A 186 -5.23 -15.32 0.98
N LYS A 187 -4.86 -16.54 1.37
CA LYS A 187 -3.63 -16.84 2.12
C LYS A 187 -2.44 -17.12 1.19
N PHE A 188 -1.29 -16.57 1.57
CA PHE A 188 0.03 -16.83 1.02
C PHE A 188 0.92 -17.40 2.11
N THR A 189 1.57 -18.52 1.80
CA THR A 189 2.66 -19.08 2.60
C THR A 189 3.99 -18.55 2.05
N TYR A 190 5.00 -18.53 2.91
CA TYR A 190 6.34 -18.10 2.56
C TYR A 190 7.34 -19.26 2.70
N ASN A 191 8.53 -19.10 2.11
CA ASN A 191 9.62 -20.08 2.20
C ASN A 191 10.94 -19.42 1.80
N ASN A 192 12.04 -20.11 2.08
CA ASN A 192 13.39 -19.61 1.85
C ASN A 192 13.68 -19.28 0.36
N THR A 193 13.09 -20.00 -0.60
CA THR A 193 13.25 -19.69 -2.03
C THR A 193 12.59 -18.35 -2.38
N GLN A 194 11.38 -18.10 -1.89
CA GLN A 194 10.68 -16.81 -2.08
C GLN A 194 11.41 -15.67 -1.35
N HIS A 195 12.00 -15.96 -0.20
CA HIS A 195 12.81 -15.04 0.57
C HIS A 195 14.04 -14.56 -0.19
N GLN A 196 14.89 -15.49 -0.65
CA GLN A 196 16.08 -15.18 -1.45
C GLN A 196 15.74 -14.45 -2.75
N GLN A 197 14.64 -14.82 -3.42
CA GLN A 197 14.20 -14.12 -4.63
C GLN A 197 13.74 -12.69 -4.31
N THR A 198 13.04 -12.49 -3.19
CA THR A 198 12.61 -11.15 -2.75
C THR A 198 13.79 -10.27 -2.40
N GLU A 199 14.76 -10.78 -1.64
CA GLU A 199 16.00 -10.08 -1.33
C GLU A 199 16.73 -9.63 -2.60
N LYS A 200 16.91 -10.55 -3.56
CA LYS A 200 17.62 -10.26 -4.81
C LYS A 200 16.93 -9.16 -5.63
N GLU A 201 15.62 -9.28 -5.83
CA GLU A 201 14.86 -8.29 -6.61
C GLU A 201 14.79 -6.94 -5.90
N LEU A 202 14.68 -6.94 -4.57
CA LEU A 202 14.65 -5.72 -3.76
C LEU A 202 15.99 -4.99 -3.85
N ASN A 203 17.10 -5.68 -3.64
CA ASN A 203 18.44 -5.11 -3.77
C ASN A 203 18.70 -4.55 -5.17
N GLN A 204 18.24 -5.26 -6.22
CA GLN A 204 18.36 -4.76 -7.60
C GLN A 204 17.55 -3.46 -7.79
N LEU A 205 16.29 -3.45 -7.35
CA LEU A 205 15.41 -2.29 -7.51
C LEU A 205 15.91 -1.07 -6.72
N LEU A 206 16.44 -1.27 -5.52
CA LEU A 206 17.06 -0.21 -4.71
C LEU A 206 18.37 0.32 -5.34
N SER A 207 19.19 -0.58 -5.90
CA SER A 207 20.40 -0.18 -6.65
C SER A 207 20.05 0.66 -7.88
N ASP A 208 19.03 0.26 -8.64
CA ASP A 208 18.53 1.02 -9.78
C ASP A 208 18.02 2.40 -9.35
N LEU A 209 17.27 2.47 -8.24
CA LEU A 209 16.83 3.73 -7.66
C LEU A 209 18.01 4.63 -7.28
N THR A 210 19.05 4.11 -6.63
CA THR A 210 20.23 4.88 -6.26
C THR A 210 20.87 5.53 -7.49
N ASN A 211 21.08 4.73 -8.54
CA ASN A 211 21.64 5.21 -9.80
C ASN A 211 20.77 6.28 -10.46
N TRP A 212 19.45 6.11 -10.42
CA TRP A 212 18.52 7.09 -10.95
C TRP A 212 18.48 8.39 -10.14
N LEU A 213 18.52 8.31 -8.81
CA LEU A 213 18.54 9.49 -7.94
C LEU A 213 19.82 10.30 -8.13
N GLN A 214 20.98 9.65 -8.26
CA GLN A 214 22.24 10.33 -8.58
C GLN A 214 22.19 11.07 -9.92
N LYS A 215 21.64 10.44 -10.96
CA LYS A 215 21.42 11.07 -12.27
C LYS A 215 20.42 12.22 -12.19
N TYR A 216 19.38 12.08 -11.38
CA TYR A 216 18.38 13.11 -11.15
C TYR A 216 18.95 14.37 -10.50
N GLN A 217 19.89 14.22 -9.56
CA GLN A 217 20.58 15.35 -8.92
C GLN A 217 21.37 16.21 -9.92
N ILE A 218 21.83 15.63 -11.03
CA ILE A 218 22.52 16.35 -12.11
C ILE A 218 21.59 16.73 -13.29
N GLY A 219 20.27 16.71 -13.06
CA GLY A 219 19.26 17.18 -14.00
C GLY A 219 18.73 16.14 -15.00
N GLN A 220 19.12 14.86 -14.87
CA GLN A 220 18.59 13.81 -15.75
C GLN A 220 17.30 13.20 -15.17
N GLN A 221 16.25 13.14 -15.98
CA GLN A 221 15.00 12.54 -15.55
C GLN A 221 15.10 11.00 -15.49
N LEU A 222 14.34 10.37 -14.58
CA LEU A 222 14.18 8.92 -14.47
C LEU A 222 13.70 8.30 -15.79
N PRO A 223 14.02 7.03 -16.07
CA PRO A 223 13.66 6.41 -17.35
C PRO A 223 12.14 6.31 -17.52
N GLN A 224 11.68 6.55 -18.75
CA GLN A 224 10.32 6.23 -19.16
C GLN A 224 10.26 4.80 -19.66
N ILE A 225 9.15 4.12 -19.39
CA ILE A 225 8.88 2.78 -19.92
C ILE A 225 8.59 2.79 -21.44
N TYR A 226 8.55 1.62 -22.08
CA TYR A 226 8.25 1.47 -23.50
C TYR A 226 6.87 2.03 -23.88
N LYS A 227 6.74 2.58 -25.10
CA LYS A 227 5.47 3.16 -25.60
C LYS A 227 4.33 2.14 -25.68
N SER A 228 4.65 0.88 -25.93
CA SER A 228 3.69 -0.24 -25.98
C SER A 228 3.19 -0.70 -24.61
N SER A 229 3.75 -0.19 -23.50
CA SER A 229 3.32 -0.59 -22.17
C SER A 229 1.90 -0.11 -21.90
N LYS A 230 1.02 -1.04 -21.52
CA LYS A 230 -0.34 -0.75 -21.08
C LYS A 230 -0.39 0.11 -19.82
N ALA A 231 0.72 0.22 -19.08
CA ALA A 231 0.81 1.06 -17.89
C ALA A 231 0.59 2.55 -18.18
N CYS A 232 0.88 3.00 -19.40
CA CYS A 232 0.62 4.38 -19.81
C CYS A 232 -0.87 4.69 -19.99
N ASN A 233 -1.72 3.68 -20.24
CA ASN A 233 -3.14 3.89 -20.55
C ASN A 233 -3.95 4.45 -19.38
N TYR A 234 -3.48 4.20 -18.15
CA TYR A 234 -4.11 4.64 -16.90
C TYR A 234 -3.20 5.56 -16.08
N CYS A 235 -2.10 6.04 -16.66
CA CYS A 235 -1.17 6.93 -15.98
C CYS A 235 -1.59 8.40 -16.17
N GLN A 236 -1.84 9.10 -15.07
CA GLN A 236 -2.18 10.54 -15.09
C GLN A 236 -1.11 11.43 -15.74
N PHE A 237 0.15 10.97 -15.79
CA PHE A 237 1.25 11.70 -16.42
C PHE A 237 1.52 11.27 -17.87
N ALA A 238 0.65 10.46 -18.48
CA ALA A 238 0.86 9.96 -19.83
C ALA A 238 0.99 11.10 -20.86
N ILE A 239 0.22 12.19 -20.72
CA ILE A 239 0.35 13.39 -21.57
C ILE A 239 1.73 14.04 -21.37
N ARG A 240 2.16 14.21 -20.11
CA ARG A 240 3.47 14.79 -19.78
C ARG A 240 4.64 13.94 -20.31
N CYS A 241 4.45 12.63 -20.36
CA CYS A 241 5.40 11.68 -20.94
C CYS A 241 5.24 11.49 -22.46
N GLN A 242 4.35 12.25 -23.11
CA GLN A 242 4.05 12.15 -24.55
C GLN A 242 3.64 10.73 -24.98
N ARG A 243 2.85 10.06 -24.13
CA ARG A 243 2.36 8.68 -24.33
C ARG A 243 0.92 8.61 -24.80
N VAL A 244 0.17 9.69 -24.62
CA VAL A 244 -1.17 9.88 -25.17
C VAL A 244 -1.15 11.21 -25.91
N GLN A 245 -1.75 11.27 -27.10
CA GLN A 245 -1.94 12.54 -27.80
C GLN A 245 -2.85 13.41 -26.95
N SER A 246 -2.50 14.68 -26.74
CA SER A 246 -3.47 15.63 -26.20
C SER A 246 -4.66 15.64 -27.16
N ASN A 247 -5.79 15.06 -26.75
CA ASN A 247 -7.05 15.40 -27.38
C ASN A 247 -7.35 16.85 -26.99
N ASN A 248 -6.69 17.80 -27.65
CA ASN A 248 -7.14 19.17 -27.75
C ASN A 248 -8.44 19.19 -28.56
N LYS A 249 -9.50 18.55 -28.08
CA LYS A 249 -10.78 19.23 -28.10
C LYS A 249 -10.59 20.33 -27.08
N ALA A 250 -10.15 21.50 -27.53
CA ALA A 250 -10.36 22.71 -26.78
C ALA A 250 -11.84 22.68 -26.40
N MET A 251 -12.15 22.37 -25.14
CA MET A 251 -13.35 22.95 -24.56
C MET A 251 -13.05 24.43 -24.62
N THR A 252 -13.59 25.09 -25.64
CA THR A 252 -13.76 26.53 -25.70
C THR A 252 -14.79 26.92 -24.64
N ASN A 253 -14.54 26.56 -23.39
CA ASN A 253 -15.10 27.27 -22.27
C ASN A 253 -14.01 28.29 -21.93
N PRO A 254 -14.16 29.56 -22.33
CA PRO A 254 -13.25 30.59 -21.87
C PRO A 254 -13.19 30.49 -20.35
N LEU A 255 -11.98 30.43 -19.80
CA LEU A 255 -11.77 30.60 -18.37
C LEU A 255 -12.52 31.88 -17.98
N PRO A 256 -13.38 31.86 -16.94
CA PRO A 256 -14.06 33.06 -16.50
C PRO A 256 -13.00 34.12 -16.21
N ASN A 257 -13.28 35.37 -16.59
CA ASN A 257 -12.40 36.48 -16.28
C ASN A 257 -12.12 36.46 -14.78
N ILE A 258 -10.86 36.61 -14.36
CA ILE A 258 -10.49 36.59 -12.94
C ILE A 258 -11.30 37.64 -12.16
N ASP A 259 -11.64 38.77 -12.80
CA ASP A 259 -12.50 39.82 -12.23
C ASP A 259 -13.95 39.38 -11.96
N SER A 260 -14.39 38.24 -12.50
CA SER A 260 -15.74 37.69 -12.31
C SER A 260 -15.82 36.62 -11.21
N ILE A 261 -14.68 36.25 -10.62
CA ILE A 261 -14.63 35.31 -9.50
C ILE A 261 -14.82 36.13 -8.22
N GLN A 262 -16.01 36.02 -7.62
CA GLN A 262 -16.34 36.75 -6.40
C GLN A 262 -15.47 36.26 -5.24
N GLU A 263 -14.67 37.15 -4.65
CA GLU A 263 -13.85 36.82 -3.49
C GLU A 263 -14.74 36.46 -2.29
N ILE A 264 -14.49 35.30 -1.69
CA ILE A 264 -15.13 34.90 -0.44
C ILE A 264 -14.45 35.71 0.66
N SER A 265 -15.18 36.63 1.28
CA SER A 265 -14.69 37.37 2.44
C SER A 265 -14.53 36.39 3.62
N LEU A 266 -13.32 36.33 4.18
CA LEU A 266 -13.01 35.65 5.43
C LEU A 266 -13.67 36.37 6.62
#